data_AF-A0A967HTT5-F1
#
_entry.id   AF-A0A967HTT5-F1
#
_cell.length_a   1.000
_cell.length_b   1.000
_cell.length_c   1.000
_cell.angle_alpha   90.00
_cell.angle_beta   90.00
_cell.angle_gamma   90.00
#
_symmetry.space_group_name_H-M   'P 1'
#
loop_
_entity.id
_entity.type
_entity.pdbx_description
1 polymer ?
#
loop_
_entity_poly.entity_id
_entity_poly.type
_entity_poly.pdbx_seq_one_letter_code
_entity_poly.pdbx_strand_id
1 'polypeptide(L)' 'MAFRDLGPGEMFGDLSAIDGRPRGANVITLEESVVLNMGSAAFREVLEDYPVVAFSVL' A
#
# COMPACT_ATOMS: atom_id res chain seq x y z
N MET A 1 20.91 0.38 -2.80
CA MET A 1 19.51 0.15 -3.22
C MET A 1 19.09 -1.17 -2.59
N ALA A 2 18.20 -1.14 -1.60
CA ALA A 2 17.77 -2.34 -0.89
C ALA A 2 16.45 -2.82 -1.50
N PHE A 3 16.33 -4.13 -1.72
CA PHE A 3 15.08 -4.78 -2.09
C PHE A 3 14.47 -5.39 -0.83
N ARG A 4 13.15 -5.37 -0.76
CA ARG A 4 12.37 -6.06 0.26
C ARG A 4 11.43 -7.02 -0.46
N ASP A 5 11.45 -8.27 -0.04
CA ASP A 5 10.47 -9.25 -0.49
C ASP A 5 9.15 -9.04 0.26
N LEU A 6 8.05 -9.19 -0.45
CA LEU A 6 6.69 -9.09 0.08
C LEU A 6 5.95 -10.41 -0.13
N GLY A 7 5.30 -10.89 0.91
CA GLY A 7 4.49 -12.11 0.91
C GLY A 7 2.99 -11.85 0.96
N PRO A 8 2.18 -12.92 1.00
CA PRO A 8 0.73 -12.82 1.10
C PRO A 8 0.27 -12.01 2.32
N GLY A 9 -0.64 -11.07 2.10
CA GLY A 9 -1.19 -10.19 3.14
C GLY A 9 -0.37 -8.92 3.40
N GLU A 10 0.84 -8.80 2.84
CA GLU A 10 1.60 -7.56 2.91
C GLU A 10 1.09 -6.52 1.91
N MET A 11 1.18 -5.24 2.31
CA MET A 11 0.74 -4.09 1.53
C MET A 11 1.94 -3.30 1.00
N PHE A 12 1.73 -2.60 -0.12
CA PHE A 12 2.67 -1.64 -0.68
C PHE A 12 1.93 -0.48 -1.36
N GLY A 13 2.59 0.67 -1.54
CA GLY A 13 2.02 1.84 -2.20
C GLY A 13 1.13 2.72 -1.31
N ASP A 14 1.01 2.34 -0.05
CA ASP A 14 0.38 3.05 1.07
C ASP A 14 0.88 4.49 1.20
N LEU A 15 2.20 4.73 1.13
CA LEU A 15 2.76 6.08 1.25
C LEU A 15 2.22 7.02 0.17
N SER A 16 2.24 6.59 -1.10
CA SER A 16 1.70 7.37 -2.22
C SER A 16 0.17 7.54 -2.11
N ALA A 17 -0.54 6.55 -1.55
CA ALA A 17 -1.97 6.66 -1.29
C ALA A 17 -2.28 7.72 -0.22
N ILE A 18 -1.43 7.85 0.80
CA ILE A 18 -1.55 8.85 1.88
C ILE A 18 -1.17 10.24 1.37
N ASP A 19 0.04 10.43 0.83
CA ASP A 19 0.61 11.75 0.57
C ASP A 19 0.35 12.28 -0.86
N GLY A 20 -0.14 11.43 -1.76
CA GLY A 20 -0.43 11.78 -3.15
C GLY A 20 0.80 11.99 -4.03
N ARG A 21 2.00 11.67 -3.54
CA ARG A 21 3.24 11.77 -4.32
C ARG A 21 3.36 10.61 -5.30
N PRO A 22 4.19 10.75 -6.36
CA PRO A 22 4.50 9.65 -7.27
C PRO A 22 5.03 8.42 -6.54
N ARG A 23 4.99 7.25 -7.21
CA ARG A 23 5.47 5.98 -6.66
C ARG A 23 6.86 6.13 -6.01
N GLY A 24 6.97 5.73 -4.74
CA GLY A 24 8.24 5.74 -4.00
C GLY A 24 9.16 4.56 -4.34
N ALA A 25 8.59 3.48 -4.89
CA ALA A 25 9.32 2.28 -5.27
C ALA A 25 8.71 1.62 -6.51
N ASN A 26 9.49 0.75 -7.15
CA ASN A 26 9.01 -0.18 -8.16
C ASN A 26 8.71 -1.52 -7.51
N VAL A 27 7.60 -2.15 -7.88
CA VAL A 27 7.23 -3.49 -7.43
C VAL A 27 7.16 -4.37 -8.68
N ILE A 28 7.77 -5.55 -8.58
CA ILE A 28 7.75 -6.60 -9.59
C ILE A 28 7.31 -7.90 -8.92
N THR A 29 6.54 -8.73 -9.62
CA THR A 29 6.19 -10.06 -9.14
C THR A 29 7.29 -11.05 -9.51
N LEU A 30 7.67 -11.93 -8.57
CA LEU A 30 8.66 -12.99 -8.82
C LEU A 30 8.01 -14.28 -9.34
N GLU A 31 6.69 -14.40 -9.16
CA GLU A 31 5.85 -15.50 -9.60
C GLU A 31 4.44 -15.00 -9.98
N GLU A 32 3.54 -15.88 -10.38
CA GLU A 32 2.14 -15.51 -10.60
C GLU A 32 1.51 -15.09 -9.28
N SER A 33 0.90 -13.89 -9.23
CA SER A 33 0.40 -13.31 -7.99
C SER A 33 -0.95 -12.64 -8.19
N VAL A 34 -1.82 -12.78 -7.20
CA VAL A 34 -3.10 -12.07 -7.11
C VAL A 34 -2.96 -10.94 -6.11
N VAL A 35 -3.31 -9.72 -6.53
CA VAL A 35 -3.19 -8.53 -5.70
C VAL A 35 -4.55 -7.85 -5.59
N LEU A 36 -4.91 -7.45 -4.37
CA LEU A 36 -6.06 -6.58 -4.14
C LEU A 36 -5.64 -5.13 -4.39
N ASN A 37 -6.45 -4.39 -5.14
CA ASN A 37 -6.20 -2.99 -5.43
C ASN A 37 -7.23 -2.09 -4.74
N MET A 38 -6.75 -1.01 -4.13
CA MET A 38 -7.56 0.06 -3.58
C MET A 38 -7.01 1.40 -4.08
N GLY A 39 -7.88 2.25 -4.62
CA GLY A 39 -7.51 3.60 -5.05
C GLY A 39 -7.22 4.51 -3.87
N SER A 40 -6.38 5.53 -4.07
CA SER A 40 -5.98 6.47 -3.00
C SER A 40 -7.15 7.21 -2.34
N ALA A 41 -8.22 7.51 -3.10
CA ALA A 41 -9.41 8.14 -2.55
C ALA A 41 -10.13 7.22 -1.54
N ALA A 42 -10.42 5.98 -1.94
CA ALA A 42 -11.03 4.99 -1.05
C ALA A 42 -10.14 4.65 0.15
N PHE A 43 -8.82 4.60 -0.05
CA PHE A 43 -7.88 4.37 1.04
C PHE A 43 -7.92 5.49 2.08
N ARG A 44 -7.92 6.76 1.65
CA ARG A 44 -8.04 7.91 2.56
C ARG A 44 -9.39 7.93 3.27
N GLU A 45 -10.48 7.64 2.57
CA GLU A 45 -11.82 7.53 3.16
C GLU A 45 -11.83 6.49 4.29
N VAL A 46 -11.22 5.32 4.10
CA VAL A 46 -11.10 4.30 5.16
C VAL A 46 -10.27 4.80 6.35
N LEU A 47 -9.18 5.54 6.12
CA LEU A 47 -8.37 6.09 7.20
C LEU A 47 -9.12 7.18 7.99
N GLU A 48 -9.94 7.98 7.32
CA GLU A 48 -10.76 9.03 7.91
C GLU A 48 -11.93 8.43 8.73
N ASP A 49 -12.63 7.45 8.16
CA ASP A 49 -13.77 6.77 8.79
C ASP A 49 -13.34 5.85 9.94
N TYR A 50 -12.16 5.24 9.83
CA TYR A 50 -11.62 4.30 10.81
C TYR A 50 -10.20 4.70 11.25
N PRO A 51 -10.05 5.73 12.11
CA PRO A 51 -8.73 6.21 12.55
C PRO A 51 -7.84 5.13 13.19
N VAL A 52 -8.44 4.07 13.76
CA VAL A 52 -7.70 2.93 14.30
C VAL A 52 -6.88 2.20 13.22
N VAL A 53 -7.35 2.18 11.97
CA VAL A 53 -6.67 1.53 10.85
C VAL A 53 -5.37 2.28 10.52
N ALA A 54 -5.31 3.59 10.70
CA ALA A 54 -4.11 4.38 10.44
C ALA A 54 -2.90 3.90 11.27
N PHE A 55 -3.14 3.39 12.48
CA PHE A 55 -2.07 2.82 13.32
C PHE A 55 -1.57 1.46 12.86
N SER A 56 -2.31 0.75 12.00
CA SER A 56 -1.93 -0.54 11.44
C SER A 56 -1.13 -0.42 10.14
N VAL A 57 -1.08 0.78 9.56
CA VAL A 57 -0.38 1.07 8.29
C VAL A 57 1.02 1.65 8.54
N LEU A 58 1.26 2.25 9.72
CA LEU A 58 2.55 2.81 10.15
C LEU A 58 3.43 1.77 10.85
#